data_AF-A0A9X3PBC1-F1
#
_entry.id   AF-A0A9X3PBC1-F1
#
_cell.length_a   1.000
_cell.length_b   1.000
_cell.length_c   1.000
_cell.angle_alpha   90.00
_cell.angle_beta   90.00
_cell.angle_gamma   90.00
#
_symmetry.space_group_name_H-M   'P 1'
#
loop_
_entity.id
_entity.type
_entity.pdbx_description
1 polymer ?
#
loop_
_entity_poly.entity_id
_entity_poly.type
_entity_poly.pdbx_seq_one_letter_code
_entity_poly.pdbx_strand_id
1 'polypeptide(L)'
;MSTAILRRGRSLLALAAAAAMAALGLVAATPAPAQGAVTTGVWFTITSAHSHLALDIEGASTAAGAELVQWGRDAGTNQQFRFVAAGSGYYKIQARHSNLVLDVWGWDAADGAVIAQAADQNFTNQQWSVTEHADGSFSFVNRFSGKALDLWGWSTTAGARISQYTYNGLNAQKWFLSEAANTGVANPIRSNGADPWIEYWDGYYYMSTTTWNSTVIMRRATTLAGLKTAADTVVWNDSGNANRCCSHWAPEFHRIGGVWYLMYTSGNSQTNFDGQRLHVLRSTGSTPMGPYEFMGTPLPNQWNIDGSYLELNGSLYLLWSEWVGANQSIRIAAMSNPWTVTGSQVTIATPTLSWETVGANVNEAPVVLQHGGRTFIVYSASSCTTDDYKLGLLSYDGGSVLSASSWDKSANPVLSQGNGVFGPGHNGFFASPDGSQQWIVYHGNPQSGQGCGSNRETRVQPFTFNADGTPNFGTPVASGIVLNPPSGE
;
A
#
# COMPACT_ATOMS: atom_id res chain seq x y z
N MET A 1 82.10 -11.77 49.93
CA MET A 1 83.22 -10.87 49.57
C MET A 1 82.71 -9.90 48.53
N SER A 2 82.93 -8.61 48.79
CA SER A 2 83.19 -7.51 47.83
C SER A 2 82.36 -7.41 46.54
N THR A 3 81.78 -6.28 46.15
CA THR A 3 81.97 -4.89 46.60
C THR A 3 80.88 -4.08 45.91
N ALA A 4 80.20 -3.23 46.67
CA ALA A 4 79.54 -2.03 46.14
C ALA A 4 80.58 -1.08 45.54
N ILE A 5 80.17 -0.13 44.68
CA ILE A 5 80.24 1.31 45.00
C ILE A 5 79.88 2.27 43.83
N LEU A 6 78.81 3.05 44.08
CA LEU A 6 78.57 4.49 43.87
C LEU A 6 78.56 5.07 42.42
N ARG A 7 77.76 6.08 42.07
CA ARG A 7 77.62 7.39 42.73
C ARG A 7 76.41 8.22 42.25
N ARG A 8 75.76 8.87 43.24
CA ARG A 8 75.39 10.31 43.36
C ARG A 8 74.40 10.90 42.32
N GLY A 9 73.35 11.65 42.69
CA GLY A 9 72.89 12.13 43.99
C GLY A 9 71.81 13.23 43.87
N ARG A 10 71.34 13.68 45.06
CA ARG A 10 70.60 14.92 45.41
C ARG A 10 69.12 15.00 44.99
N SER A 11 68.13 14.87 45.91
CA SER A 11 67.69 15.84 46.96
C SER A 11 66.80 16.95 46.34
N LEU A 12 65.55 17.28 46.71
CA LEU A 12 64.75 17.21 47.96
C LEU A 12 63.24 17.49 47.66
N LEU A 13 62.34 16.92 48.51
CA LEU A 13 61.03 17.37 49.06
C LEU A 13 59.90 17.87 48.11
N ALA A 14 58.59 17.65 48.35
CA ALA A 14 57.86 17.35 49.59
C ALA A 14 56.42 16.80 49.32
N LEU A 15 55.98 15.98 50.29
CA LEU A 15 54.63 15.68 50.80
C LEU A 15 53.45 15.20 49.91
N ALA A 16 53.21 13.89 50.04
CA ALA A 16 52.00 13.23 50.59
C ALA A 16 50.60 13.50 49.98
N ALA A 17 50.03 12.46 49.36
CA ALA A 17 48.72 11.90 49.70
C ALA A 17 48.55 10.51 49.08
N ALA A 18 47.88 9.62 49.80
CA ALA A 18 47.72 8.21 49.52
C ALA A 18 46.73 7.91 48.37
N ALA A 19 47.06 6.92 47.53
CA ALA A 19 46.11 5.97 46.93
C ALA A 19 46.90 4.77 46.39
N ALA A 20 46.70 3.59 46.97
CA ALA A 20 47.27 2.34 46.51
C ALA A 20 46.57 1.90 45.21
N MET A 21 47.29 1.86 44.09
CA MET A 21 46.81 1.20 42.88
C MET A 21 47.28 -0.25 42.87
N ALA A 22 46.31 -1.16 43.03
CA ALA A 22 46.48 -2.58 42.73
C ALA A 22 46.61 -2.77 41.22
N ALA A 23 47.73 -3.32 40.78
CA ALA A 23 47.91 -3.80 39.42
C ALA A 23 47.11 -5.11 39.24
N LEU A 24 45.89 -5.00 38.71
CA LEU A 24 45.26 -6.14 38.04
C LEU A 24 45.76 -6.15 36.59
N GLY A 25 46.38 -7.26 36.20
CA GLY A 25 46.66 -7.54 34.79
C GLY A 25 45.34 -7.58 34.03
N LEU A 26 45.14 -6.61 33.14
CA LEU A 26 44.10 -6.68 32.11
C LEU A 26 44.45 -7.84 31.18
N VAL A 27 43.70 -8.93 31.28
CA VAL A 27 43.47 -9.78 30.12
C VAL A 27 42.71 -8.90 29.14
N ALA A 28 43.37 -8.48 28.06
CA ALA A 28 42.69 -7.78 26.97
C ALA A 28 41.68 -8.77 26.38
N ALA A 29 40.40 -8.59 26.72
CA ALA A 29 39.32 -9.22 26.00
C ALA A 29 39.43 -8.76 24.54
N THR A 30 39.60 -9.72 23.63
CA THR A 30 39.41 -9.45 22.21
C THR A 30 37.99 -8.87 22.04
N PRO A 31 37.82 -7.70 21.41
CA PRO A 31 36.48 -7.14 21.23
C PRO A 31 35.63 -8.16 20.45
N ALA A 32 34.42 -8.43 20.95
CA ALA A 32 33.43 -9.15 20.17
C ALA A 32 33.23 -8.40 18.83
N PRO A 33 33.11 -9.11 17.70
CA PRO A 33 32.88 -8.45 16.42
C PRO A 33 31.63 -7.57 16.51
N ALA A 34 31.71 -6.36 15.94
CA ALA A 34 30.57 -5.45 15.90
C ALA A 34 29.41 -6.13 15.18
N GLN A 35 28.24 -6.15 15.83
CA GLN A 35 27.00 -6.72 15.32
C GLN A 35 26.56 -5.91 14.10
N GLY A 36 26.82 -6.41 12.89
CA GLY A 36 26.50 -5.72 11.64
C GLY A 36 25.00 -5.47 11.52
N ALA A 37 24.59 -4.21 11.52
CA ALA A 37 23.20 -3.83 11.32
C ALA A 37 22.82 -4.02 9.86
N VAL A 38 22.11 -5.10 9.54
CA VAL A 38 21.45 -5.22 8.23
C VAL A 38 20.30 -4.23 8.15
N THR A 39 20.18 -3.51 7.03
CA THR A 39 19.08 -2.56 6.81
C THR A 39 17.75 -3.30 6.90
N THR A 40 16.88 -2.85 7.81
CA THR A 40 15.51 -3.38 7.92
C THR A 40 14.55 -2.56 7.08
N GLY A 41 13.44 -3.15 6.65
CA GLY A 41 12.42 -2.47 5.84
C GLY A 41 12.71 -2.40 4.34
N VAL A 42 13.78 -3.03 3.86
CA VAL A 42 14.07 -3.21 2.43
C VAL A 42 14.12 -4.69 2.07
N TRP A 43 13.95 -5.00 0.78
CA TRP A 43 14.05 -6.36 0.25
C TRP A 43 15.45 -6.59 -0.33
N PHE A 44 15.98 -7.80 -0.17
CA PHE A 44 17.28 -8.21 -0.69
C PHE A 44 17.13 -9.45 -1.56
N THR A 45 17.86 -9.49 -2.66
CA THR A 45 18.31 -10.77 -3.22
C THR A 45 19.54 -11.21 -2.44
N ILE A 46 19.48 -12.41 -1.85
CA ILE A 46 20.57 -13.00 -1.07
C ILE A 46 21.28 -14.02 -1.96
N THR A 47 22.58 -13.86 -2.21
CA THR A 47 23.32 -14.71 -3.15
C THR A 47 24.52 -15.39 -2.53
N SER A 48 24.74 -16.66 -2.86
CA SER A 48 25.86 -17.42 -2.31
C SER A 48 27.20 -16.81 -2.73
N ALA A 49 28.12 -16.66 -1.78
CA ALA A 49 29.51 -16.31 -2.08
C ALA A 49 30.28 -17.47 -2.75
N HIS A 50 29.72 -18.69 -2.76
CA HIS A 50 30.32 -19.86 -3.41
C HIS A 50 29.81 -20.07 -4.85
N SER A 51 28.49 -20.12 -5.05
CA SER A 51 27.89 -20.44 -6.35
C SER A 51 27.41 -19.23 -7.15
N HIS A 52 27.27 -18.07 -6.50
CA HIS A 52 26.65 -16.84 -7.04
C HIS A 52 25.14 -16.92 -7.38
N LEU A 53 24.52 -18.08 -7.16
CA LEU A 53 23.06 -18.29 -7.25
C LEU A 53 22.34 -17.62 -6.07
N ALA A 54 21.06 -17.30 -6.26
CA ALA A 54 20.23 -16.66 -5.24
C ALA A 54 19.54 -17.70 -4.35
N LEU A 55 19.31 -17.35 -3.09
CA LEU A 55 18.34 -18.03 -2.26
C LEU A 55 16.96 -17.96 -2.92
N ASP A 56 16.22 -19.08 -2.85
CA ASP A 56 14.94 -19.26 -3.53
C ASP A 56 14.05 -20.20 -2.70
N ILE A 57 12.78 -19.85 -2.53
CA ILE A 57 11.80 -20.80 -1.98
C ILE A 57 11.28 -21.71 -3.10
N GLU A 58 11.54 -23.01 -2.97
CA GLU A 58 11.34 -23.98 -4.03
C GLU A 58 9.93 -23.90 -4.63
N GLY A 59 9.88 -23.77 -5.96
CA GLY A 59 8.65 -23.67 -6.74
C GLY A 59 7.80 -22.43 -6.45
N ALA A 60 8.38 -21.39 -5.83
CA ALA A 60 7.67 -20.21 -5.33
C ALA A 60 6.47 -20.59 -4.42
N SER A 61 6.55 -21.74 -3.73
CA SER A 61 5.47 -22.23 -2.89
C SER A 61 5.17 -21.25 -1.77
N THR A 62 3.89 -21.12 -1.40
CA THR A 62 3.43 -20.37 -0.22
C THR A 62 3.12 -21.28 0.97
N ALA A 63 3.33 -22.59 0.84
CA ALA A 63 3.09 -23.56 1.91
C ALA A 63 4.22 -23.56 2.95
N ALA A 64 3.85 -23.76 4.22
CA ALA A 64 4.82 -24.06 5.27
C ALA A 64 5.52 -25.41 4.98
N GLY A 65 6.83 -25.46 5.19
CA GLY A 65 7.66 -26.63 4.88
C GLY A 65 8.24 -26.64 3.48
N ALA A 66 7.92 -25.66 2.62
CA ALA A 66 8.65 -25.49 1.37
C ALA A 66 10.12 -25.16 1.65
N GLU A 67 11.02 -25.90 1.02
CA GLU A 67 12.46 -25.81 1.28
C GLU A 67 13.07 -24.54 0.69
N LEU A 68 14.11 -24.05 1.37
CA LEU A 68 15.00 -23.04 0.84
C LEU A 68 16.06 -23.73 -0.03
N VAL A 69 16.14 -23.34 -1.29
CA VAL A 69 17.13 -23.82 -2.25
C VAL A 69 17.94 -22.65 -2.81
N GLN A 70 18.94 -22.93 -3.64
CA GLN A 70 19.52 -21.91 -4.51
C GLN A 70 19.00 -22.02 -5.94
N TRP A 71 18.83 -20.91 -6.64
CA TRP A 71 18.39 -20.91 -8.04
C TRP A 71 19.03 -19.78 -8.87
N GLY A 72 18.87 -19.87 -10.19
CA GLY A 72 19.28 -18.79 -11.10
C GLY A 72 18.50 -17.51 -10.81
N ARG A 73 19.18 -16.36 -10.78
CA ARG A 73 18.55 -15.06 -10.50
C ARG A 73 17.53 -14.73 -11.59
N ASP A 74 16.27 -14.56 -11.20
CA ASP A 74 15.17 -14.21 -12.12
C ASP A 74 14.31 -13.04 -11.63
N ALA A 75 14.71 -12.41 -10.51
CA ALA A 75 14.00 -11.33 -9.84
C ALA A 75 12.60 -11.72 -9.32
N GLY A 76 12.26 -13.01 -9.27
CA GLY A 76 11.05 -13.52 -8.63
C GLY A 76 10.93 -13.08 -7.18
N THR A 77 9.72 -12.85 -6.71
CA THR A 77 9.47 -12.44 -5.31
C THR A 77 9.82 -13.55 -4.32
N ASN A 78 9.85 -14.82 -4.74
CA ASN A 78 10.38 -15.96 -3.98
C ASN A 78 11.92 -15.94 -3.80
N GLN A 79 12.64 -15.07 -4.51
CA GLN A 79 14.08 -14.82 -4.33
C GLN A 79 14.38 -13.53 -3.55
N GLN A 80 13.34 -12.88 -3.00
CA GLN A 80 13.46 -11.62 -2.30
C GLN A 80 13.12 -11.80 -0.83
N PHE A 81 14.07 -11.42 0.03
CA PHE A 81 13.97 -11.61 1.47
C PHE A 81 14.20 -10.30 2.21
N ARG A 82 13.50 -10.09 3.33
CA ARG A 82 13.76 -8.96 4.24
C ARG A 82 14.11 -9.45 5.63
N PHE A 83 14.86 -8.63 6.35
CA PHE A 83 15.19 -8.86 7.75
C PHE A 83 14.18 -8.13 8.64
N VAL A 84 13.50 -8.88 9.50
CA VAL A 84 12.53 -8.38 10.48
C VAL A 84 13.14 -8.51 11.87
N ALA A 85 13.19 -7.43 12.65
CA ALA A 85 13.78 -7.48 13.99
C ALA A 85 13.02 -8.45 14.91
N ALA A 86 13.76 -9.33 15.61
CA ALA A 86 13.24 -10.28 16.60
C ALA A 86 13.59 -9.89 18.05
N GLY A 87 14.30 -8.77 18.24
CA GLY A 87 14.83 -8.32 19.53
C GLY A 87 16.21 -8.89 19.85
N SER A 88 16.90 -8.25 20.80
CA SER A 88 18.25 -8.66 21.27
C SER A 88 19.29 -8.87 20.15
N GLY A 89 19.15 -8.12 19.04
CA GLY A 89 20.06 -8.18 17.89
C GLY A 89 19.92 -9.43 17.00
N TYR A 90 18.78 -10.13 17.10
CA TYR A 90 18.39 -11.19 16.17
C TYR A 90 17.36 -10.71 15.16
N TYR A 91 17.32 -11.39 14.01
CA TYR A 91 16.41 -11.11 12.91
C TYR A 91 15.68 -12.38 12.49
N LYS A 92 14.47 -12.22 11.98
CA LYS A 92 13.80 -13.21 11.14
C LYS A 92 14.07 -12.84 9.68
N ILE A 93 14.23 -13.84 8.83
CA ILE A 93 14.42 -13.65 7.40
C ILE A 93 13.10 -14.05 6.73
N GLN A 94 12.37 -13.08 6.19
CA GLN A 94 11.03 -13.27 5.64
C GLN A 94 11.07 -13.26 4.11
N ALA A 95 10.45 -14.25 3.48
CA ALA A 95 10.28 -14.30 2.02
C ALA A 95 9.14 -13.36 1.57
N ARG A 96 9.35 -12.66 0.45
CA ARG A 96 8.44 -11.61 -0.01
C ARG A 96 7.08 -12.13 -0.49
N HIS A 97 7.08 -13.21 -1.27
CA HIS A 97 5.88 -13.73 -1.91
C HIS A 97 4.91 -14.43 -0.95
N SER A 98 5.43 -15.07 0.11
CA SER A 98 4.64 -15.89 1.04
C SER A 98 4.39 -15.21 2.38
N ASN A 99 5.13 -14.15 2.72
CA ASN A 99 5.20 -13.56 4.06
C ASN A 99 5.65 -14.55 5.17
N LEU A 100 6.14 -15.75 4.82
CA LEU A 100 6.66 -16.75 5.76
C LEU A 100 8.14 -16.48 6.08
N VAL A 101 8.62 -17.01 7.21
CA VAL A 101 9.99 -16.82 7.69
C VAL A 101 10.82 -18.09 7.61
N LEU A 102 12.13 -17.96 7.40
CA LEU A 102 13.06 -19.08 7.40
C LEU A 102 13.14 -19.74 8.79
N ASP A 103 13.01 -21.06 8.78
CA ASP A 103 12.83 -21.92 9.94
C ASP A 103 13.81 -23.11 9.85
N VAL A 104 14.52 -23.39 10.94
CA VAL A 104 15.23 -24.68 11.09
C VAL A 104 14.18 -25.76 11.29
N TRP A 105 13.84 -26.42 10.17
CA TRP A 105 12.63 -27.22 10.06
C TRP A 105 12.62 -28.37 11.06
N GLY A 106 11.48 -28.54 11.74
CA GLY A 106 11.31 -29.59 12.74
C GLY A 106 12.20 -29.44 13.98
N TRP A 107 12.79 -28.26 14.22
CA TRP A 107 13.72 -28.02 15.33
C TRP A 107 14.93 -28.97 15.32
N ASP A 108 15.34 -29.44 14.15
CA ASP A 108 16.49 -30.34 14.02
C ASP A 108 17.78 -29.54 14.16
N ALA A 109 18.57 -29.81 15.21
CA ALA A 109 19.84 -29.14 15.47
C ALA A 109 21.04 -29.83 14.79
N ALA A 110 20.82 -30.88 13.98
CA ALA A 110 21.89 -31.59 13.30
C ALA A 110 22.51 -30.77 12.15
N ASP A 111 23.75 -31.11 11.82
CA ASP A 111 24.38 -30.66 10.58
C ASP A 111 23.66 -31.28 9.38
N GLY A 112 23.30 -30.43 8.42
CA GLY A 112 22.52 -30.82 7.24
C GLY A 112 21.01 -30.84 7.43
N ALA A 113 20.51 -30.33 8.56
CA ALA A 113 19.07 -30.10 8.74
C ALA A 113 18.54 -29.10 7.70
N VAL A 114 17.32 -29.33 7.26
CA VAL A 114 16.63 -28.55 6.23
C VAL A 114 16.25 -27.18 6.76
N ILE A 115 16.45 -26.16 5.94
CA ILE A 115 15.84 -24.84 6.16
C ILE A 115 14.63 -24.73 5.25
N ALA A 116 13.48 -24.43 5.84
CA ALA A 116 12.22 -24.26 5.14
C ALA A 116 11.55 -22.97 5.59
N GLN A 117 10.49 -22.56 4.89
CA GLN A 117 9.66 -21.45 5.37
C GLN A 117 8.52 -21.93 6.29
N ALA A 118 8.16 -21.14 7.28
CA ALA A 118 7.04 -21.41 8.18
C ALA A 118 6.34 -20.12 8.61
N ALA A 119 5.14 -20.26 9.20
CA ALA A 119 4.43 -19.13 9.80
C ALA A 119 5.29 -18.50 10.90
N ASP A 120 5.31 -17.16 10.93
CA ASP A 120 6.08 -16.39 11.90
C ASP A 120 5.49 -16.55 13.30
N GLN A 121 6.19 -17.31 14.13
CA GLN A 121 5.86 -17.50 15.55
C GLN A 121 6.89 -16.84 16.46
N ASN A 122 7.88 -16.15 15.86
CA ASN A 122 9.01 -15.54 16.55
C ASN A 122 9.76 -16.48 17.50
N PHE A 123 9.80 -17.78 17.18
CA PHE A 123 10.53 -18.78 17.95
C PHE A 123 12.03 -18.77 17.62
N THR A 124 12.86 -19.33 18.51
CA THR A 124 14.33 -19.26 18.40
C THR A 124 14.88 -20.01 17.19
N ASN A 125 14.18 -21.04 16.68
CA ASN A 125 14.51 -21.72 15.42
C ASN A 125 14.26 -20.84 14.17
N GLN A 126 13.56 -19.72 14.30
CA GLN A 126 13.29 -18.74 13.23
C GLN A 126 14.14 -17.47 13.35
N GLN A 127 15.02 -17.41 14.37
CA GLN A 127 15.81 -16.23 14.69
C GLN A 127 17.28 -16.44 14.30
N TRP A 128 17.85 -15.45 13.64
CA TRP A 128 19.18 -15.50 13.05
C TRP A 128 20.00 -14.29 13.50
N SER A 129 21.22 -14.53 13.97
CA SER A 129 22.21 -13.46 14.11
C SER A 129 22.86 -13.21 12.76
N VAL A 130 23.07 -11.94 12.42
CA VAL A 130 23.66 -11.50 11.16
C VAL A 130 25.06 -10.96 11.46
N THR A 131 26.06 -11.42 10.72
CA THR A 131 27.45 -10.93 10.83
C THR A 131 27.96 -10.54 9.45
N GLU A 132 28.32 -9.27 9.30
CA GLU A 132 28.99 -8.75 8.11
C GLU A 132 30.50 -9.00 8.20
N HIS A 133 31.10 -9.42 7.09
CA HIS A 133 32.52 -9.67 6.97
C HIS A 133 33.21 -8.53 6.21
N ALA A 134 34.54 -8.44 6.34
CA ALA A 134 35.34 -7.38 5.70
C ALA A 134 35.26 -7.37 4.15
N ASP A 135 34.84 -8.48 3.54
CA ASP A 135 34.62 -8.63 2.10
C ASP A 135 33.20 -8.22 1.65
N GLY A 136 32.36 -7.72 2.56
CA GLY A 136 30.97 -7.35 2.31
C GLY A 136 30.01 -8.54 2.20
N SER A 137 30.47 -9.76 2.45
CA SER A 137 29.59 -10.92 2.61
C SER A 137 29.04 -11.01 4.04
N PHE A 138 27.98 -11.78 4.21
CA PHE A 138 27.28 -11.97 5.48
C PHE A 138 27.20 -13.45 5.83
N SER A 139 27.23 -13.77 7.12
CA SER A 139 26.83 -15.07 7.65
C SER A 139 25.61 -14.94 8.54
N PHE A 140 24.73 -15.94 8.46
CA PHE A 140 23.52 -16.03 9.28
C PHE A 140 23.63 -17.24 10.19
N VAL A 141 23.59 -17.03 11.50
CA VAL A 141 23.69 -18.12 12.49
C VAL A 141 22.38 -18.21 13.27
N ASN A 142 21.79 -19.39 13.29
CA ASN A 142 20.51 -19.61 13.95
C ASN A 142 20.65 -19.56 15.47
N ARG A 143 19.70 -18.91 16.15
CA ARG A 143 19.71 -18.73 17.61
C ARG A 143 19.48 -20.02 18.37
N PHE A 144 18.64 -20.91 17.85
CA PHE A 144 18.34 -22.19 18.49
C PHE A 144 19.52 -23.17 18.37
N SER A 145 20.02 -23.41 17.16
CA SER A 145 21.04 -24.44 16.92
C SER A 145 22.47 -23.94 17.07
N GLY A 146 22.71 -22.63 16.97
CA GLY A 146 24.06 -22.05 16.91
C GLY A 146 24.80 -22.36 15.60
N LYS A 147 24.10 -22.88 14.58
CA LYS A 147 24.67 -23.29 13.29
C LYS A 147 24.40 -22.26 12.21
N ALA A 148 25.27 -22.21 11.21
CA ALA A 148 25.20 -21.25 10.12
C ALA A 148 24.33 -21.74 8.97
N LEU A 149 23.64 -20.82 8.29
CA LEU A 149 23.01 -21.07 7.01
C LEU A 149 24.07 -21.47 5.98
N ASP A 150 23.91 -22.65 5.37
CA ASP A 150 24.96 -23.36 4.65
C ASP A 150 24.44 -23.89 3.30
N LEU A 151 25.21 -23.66 2.24
CA LEU A 151 24.98 -24.25 0.94
C LEU A 151 25.40 -25.74 0.95
N TRP A 152 24.40 -26.61 1.06
CA TRP A 152 24.64 -28.03 1.34
C TRP A 152 25.51 -28.69 0.29
N GLY A 153 26.53 -29.42 0.76
CA GLY A 153 27.44 -30.17 -0.09
C GLY A 153 28.22 -29.29 -1.07
N TRP A 154 28.26 -27.96 -0.86
CA TRP A 154 28.97 -27.00 -1.70
C TRP A 154 28.53 -27.06 -3.17
N SER A 155 27.28 -27.46 -3.40
CA SER A 155 26.77 -27.63 -4.76
C SER A 155 26.67 -26.27 -5.45
N THR A 156 27.05 -26.21 -6.71
CA THR A 156 26.83 -25.03 -7.58
C THR A 156 25.61 -25.21 -8.49
N THR A 157 24.83 -26.28 -8.29
CA THR A 157 23.67 -26.63 -9.11
C THR A 157 22.43 -25.87 -8.65
N ALA A 158 21.66 -25.33 -9.59
CA ALA A 158 20.33 -24.77 -9.30
C ALA A 158 19.40 -25.88 -8.75
N GLY A 159 18.66 -25.57 -7.69
CA GLY A 159 17.84 -26.49 -6.92
C GLY A 159 18.58 -27.18 -5.78
N ALA A 160 19.87 -26.89 -5.57
CA ALA A 160 20.56 -27.43 -4.40
C ALA A 160 19.98 -26.82 -3.12
N ARG A 161 19.70 -27.68 -2.14
CA ARG A 161 19.14 -27.28 -0.85
C ARG A 161 20.08 -26.38 -0.06
N ILE A 162 19.49 -25.50 0.71
CA ILE A 162 20.15 -24.76 1.79
C ILE A 162 19.84 -25.45 3.11
N SER A 163 20.87 -25.64 3.92
CA SER A 163 20.78 -26.34 5.20
C SER A 163 21.38 -25.47 6.30
N GLN A 164 21.50 -26.01 7.50
CA GLN A 164 22.43 -25.48 8.50
C GLN A 164 23.65 -26.40 8.65
N TYR A 165 24.79 -25.82 9.02
CA TYR A 165 25.99 -26.57 9.38
C TYR A 165 26.80 -25.84 10.46
N THR A 166 27.61 -26.58 11.20
CA THR A 166 28.59 -26.03 12.14
C THR A 166 29.40 -24.91 11.48
N TYR A 167 29.42 -23.72 12.10
CA TYR A 167 30.08 -22.57 11.50
C TYR A 167 31.58 -22.84 11.30
N ASN A 168 32.05 -22.71 10.07
CA ASN A 168 33.43 -22.92 9.66
C ASN A 168 33.99 -21.72 8.86
N GLY A 169 33.16 -20.70 8.57
CA GLY A 169 33.58 -19.45 7.92
C GLY A 169 33.90 -19.57 6.44
N LEU A 170 33.59 -20.71 5.81
CA LEU A 170 33.86 -20.97 4.40
C LEU A 170 32.80 -20.31 3.50
N ASN A 171 33.08 -20.20 2.20
CA ASN A 171 32.19 -19.51 1.25
C ASN A 171 30.79 -20.14 1.13
N ALA A 172 30.62 -21.41 1.49
CA ALA A 172 29.32 -22.05 1.56
C ALA A 172 28.39 -21.45 2.65
N GLN A 173 28.95 -20.72 3.62
CA GLN A 173 28.23 -20.08 4.73
C GLN A 173 28.23 -18.55 4.63
N LYS A 174 28.60 -18.02 3.46
CA LYS A 174 28.72 -16.59 3.18
C LYS A 174 27.77 -16.19 2.06
N TRP A 175 27.14 -15.04 2.25
CA TRP A 175 26.04 -14.56 1.41
C TRP A 175 26.23 -13.08 1.10
N PHE A 176 26.12 -12.69 -0.16
CA PHE A 176 26.06 -11.29 -0.56
C PHE A 176 24.61 -10.80 -0.56
N LEU A 177 24.40 -9.63 0.03
CA LEU A 177 23.11 -8.94 0.02
C LEU A 177 23.16 -7.85 -1.06
N SER A 178 22.31 -7.98 -2.08
CA SER A 178 22.00 -6.87 -2.98
C SER A 178 20.58 -6.45 -2.72
N GLU A 179 20.34 -5.16 -2.45
CA GLU A 179 18.97 -4.64 -2.37
C GLU A 179 18.22 -5.01 -3.64
N ALA A 180 17.16 -5.78 -3.49
CA ALA A 180 16.20 -5.99 -4.55
C ALA A 180 15.53 -4.64 -4.80
N ALA A 181 15.33 -4.29 -6.07
CA ALA A 181 14.65 -3.05 -6.43
C ALA A 181 13.37 -2.94 -5.60
N ASN A 182 13.26 -1.84 -4.86
CA ASN A 182 12.11 -1.56 -4.03
C ASN A 182 10.91 -1.34 -4.98
N THR A 183 10.17 -2.40 -5.33
CA THR A 183 8.96 -2.29 -6.16
C THR A 183 7.78 -1.73 -5.35
N GLY A 184 8.08 -0.93 -4.33
CA GLY A 184 7.09 -0.20 -3.57
C GLY A 184 6.34 0.80 -4.44
N VAL A 185 5.22 1.26 -3.91
CA VAL A 185 4.37 2.23 -4.59
C VAL A 185 4.70 3.62 -4.07
N ALA A 186 5.08 4.53 -4.97
CA ALA A 186 5.29 5.93 -4.61
C ALA A 186 4.18 6.82 -5.16
N ASN A 187 3.78 7.84 -4.42
CA ASN A 187 2.90 8.86 -4.97
C ASN A 187 3.68 9.86 -5.85
N PRO A 188 3.06 10.39 -6.92
CA PRO A 188 1.74 10.03 -7.43
C PRO A 188 1.75 8.78 -8.34
N ILE A 189 0.58 8.15 -8.51
CA ILE A 189 0.33 7.07 -9.50
C ILE A 189 0.13 7.65 -10.90
N ARG A 190 -0.56 8.78 -11.01
CA ARG A 190 -0.82 9.47 -12.28
C ARG A 190 -0.78 10.97 -12.07
N SER A 191 -0.02 11.69 -12.90
CA SER A 191 0.16 13.15 -12.76
C SER A 191 -1.08 13.95 -13.15
N ASN A 192 -1.74 13.57 -14.24
CA ASN A 192 -3.06 14.08 -14.62
C ASN A 192 -4.11 12.99 -14.35
N GLY A 193 -4.55 12.91 -13.10
CA GLY A 193 -5.27 11.77 -12.55
C GLY A 193 -6.37 12.18 -11.58
N ALA A 194 -7.17 13.16 -12.01
CA ALA A 194 -8.37 13.57 -11.31
C ALA A 194 -9.40 12.43 -11.19
N ASP A 195 -10.15 12.46 -10.08
CA ASP A 195 -11.32 11.60 -9.82
C ASP A 195 -11.00 10.10 -10.05
N PRO A 196 -9.98 9.55 -9.36
CA PRO A 196 -9.49 8.21 -9.62
C PRO A 196 -10.36 7.11 -9.04
N TRP A 197 -10.58 6.07 -9.83
CA TRP A 197 -11.19 4.82 -9.39
C TRP A 197 -10.24 3.65 -9.64
N ILE A 198 -10.02 2.81 -8.62
CA ILE A 198 -9.16 1.62 -8.69
C ILE A 198 -9.93 0.41 -8.15
N GLU A 199 -9.81 -0.72 -8.84
CA GLU A 199 -10.27 -2.04 -8.38
C GLU A 199 -9.17 -3.08 -8.62
N TYR A 200 -9.06 -4.07 -7.74
CA TYR A 200 -8.23 -5.25 -7.95
C TYR A 200 -9.10 -6.45 -8.31
N TRP A 201 -8.83 -7.09 -9.45
CA TRP A 201 -9.59 -8.23 -9.92
C TRP A 201 -8.74 -9.15 -10.79
N ASP A 202 -8.84 -10.46 -10.55
CA ASP A 202 -8.21 -11.51 -11.37
C ASP A 202 -6.72 -11.28 -11.67
N GLY A 203 -5.95 -10.89 -10.65
CA GLY A 203 -4.50 -10.67 -10.78
C GLY A 203 -4.09 -9.28 -11.27
N TYR A 204 -5.04 -8.37 -11.51
CA TYR A 204 -4.75 -7.03 -12.04
C TYR A 204 -5.42 -5.92 -11.21
N TYR A 205 -4.69 -4.83 -11.03
CA TYR A 205 -5.30 -3.53 -10.73
C TYR A 205 -5.80 -2.90 -12.03
N TYR A 206 -6.99 -2.32 -11.98
CA TYR A 206 -7.58 -1.51 -13.03
C TYR A 206 -7.77 -0.10 -12.51
N MET A 207 -7.45 0.91 -13.31
CA MET A 207 -7.59 2.32 -12.91
C MET A 207 -8.22 3.15 -14.01
N SER A 208 -9.20 3.98 -13.64
CA SER A 208 -9.75 5.03 -14.50
C SER A 208 -9.67 6.38 -13.80
N THR A 209 -9.65 7.46 -14.59
CA THR A 209 -9.56 8.85 -14.13
C THR A 209 -10.30 9.75 -15.12
N THR A 210 -10.71 10.94 -14.69
CA THR A 210 -11.30 11.97 -15.56
C THR A 210 -10.39 12.27 -16.77
N THR A 211 -10.97 12.31 -17.97
CA THR A 211 -10.26 12.52 -19.24
C THR A 211 -10.47 13.91 -19.84
N TRP A 212 -11.52 14.61 -19.42
CA TRP A 212 -11.92 15.92 -19.95
C TRP A 212 -12.26 15.93 -21.44
N ASN A 213 -12.44 14.77 -22.06
CA ASN A 213 -12.77 14.65 -23.48
C ASN A 213 -13.99 13.74 -23.65
N SER A 214 -14.10 13.07 -24.80
CA SER A 214 -15.22 12.20 -25.14
C SER A 214 -15.02 10.72 -24.90
N THR A 215 -14.02 10.36 -24.09
CA THR A 215 -13.62 8.98 -23.89
C THR A 215 -13.48 8.64 -22.43
N VAL A 216 -13.79 7.41 -22.08
CA VAL A 216 -13.35 6.79 -20.83
C VAL A 216 -12.15 5.91 -21.15
N ILE A 217 -11.09 6.08 -20.36
CA ILE A 217 -9.85 5.30 -20.48
C ILE A 217 -9.66 4.43 -19.24
N MET A 218 -9.03 3.27 -19.41
CA MET A 218 -8.62 2.41 -18.31
C MET A 218 -7.17 1.98 -18.50
N ARG A 219 -6.42 1.97 -17.40
CA ARG A 219 -5.10 1.34 -17.28
C ARG A 219 -5.24 0.04 -16.50
N ARG A 220 -4.38 -0.92 -16.78
CA ARG A 220 -4.23 -2.10 -15.91
C ARG A 220 -2.78 -2.53 -15.73
N ALA A 221 -2.47 -3.07 -14.56
CA ALA A 221 -1.16 -3.64 -14.24
C ALA A 221 -1.31 -4.73 -13.18
N THR A 222 -0.37 -5.68 -13.12
CA THR A 222 -0.34 -6.71 -12.06
C THR A 222 0.09 -6.15 -10.71
N THR A 223 0.73 -4.99 -10.71
CA THR A 223 1.20 -4.28 -9.52
C THR A 223 0.61 -2.88 -9.44
N LEU A 224 0.40 -2.36 -8.23
CA LEU A 224 -0.11 -1.00 -8.04
C LEU A 224 0.88 0.04 -8.59
N ALA A 225 2.19 -0.20 -8.39
CA ALA A 225 3.24 0.64 -8.97
C ALA A 225 3.26 0.59 -10.51
N GLY A 226 2.90 -0.54 -11.12
CA GLY A 226 2.85 -0.71 -12.57
C GLY A 226 1.81 0.16 -13.27
N LEU A 227 0.76 0.62 -12.57
CA LEU A 227 -0.24 1.54 -13.12
C LEU A 227 0.36 2.89 -13.57
N LYS A 228 1.52 3.27 -13.02
CA LYS A 228 2.24 4.49 -13.43
C LYS A 228 2.62 4.50 -14.90
N THR A 229 3.06 3.35 -15.41
CA THR A 229 3.57 3.16 -16.77
C THR A 229 2.64 2.35 -17.65
N ALA A 230 1.55 1.82 -17.10
CA ALA A 230 0.52 1.13 -17.85
C ALA A 230 -0.08 2.04 -18.94
N ALA A 231 -0.28 1.48 -20.13
CA ALA A 231 -0.84 2.20 -21.26
C ALA A 231 -2.32 2.54 -21.02
N ASP A 232 -2.72 3.73 -21.45
CA ASP A 232 -4.13 4.12 -21.50
C ASP A 232 -4.85 3.34 -22.61
N THR A 233 -5.92 2.64 -22.25
CA THR A 233 -6.82 1.97 -23.21
C THR A 233 -8.16 2.68 -23.21
N VAL A 234 -8.64 3.13 -24.37
CA VAL A 234 -10.00 3.66 -24.50
C VAL A 234 -10.99 2.51 -24.37
N VAL A 235 -11.80 2.49 -23.32
CA VAL A 235 -12.83 1.47 -23.06
C VAL A 235 -14.23 1.94 -23.50
N TRP A 236 -14.40 3.25 -23.68
CA TRP A 236 -15.63 3.85 -24.20
C TRP A 236 -15.36 5.16 -24.94
N ASN A 237 -16.13 5.45 -26.00
CA ASN A 237 -15.97 6.63 -26.83
C ASN A 237 -17.33 7.17 -27.30
N ASP A 238 -17.65 8.40 -26.90
CA ASP A 238 -18.88 9.12 -27.27
C ASP A 238 -18.63 10.34 -28.17
N SER A 239 -17.47 10.48 -28.82
CA SER A 239 -17.14 11.66 -29.65
C SER A 239 -18.20 11.98 -30.72
N GLY A 240 -18.96 10.99 -31.18
CA GLY A 240 -20.05 11.16 -32.14
C GLY A 240 -21.44 11.43 -31.54
N ASN A 241 -21.59 11.49 -30.22
CA ASN A 241 -22.88 11.61 -29.55
C ASN A 241 -23.09 12.99 -28.92
N ALA A 242 -23.88 13.86 -29.55
CA ALA A 242 -24.11 15.23 -29.10
C ALA A 242 -24.67 15.38 -27.67
N ASN A 243 -25.28 14.35 -27.09
CA ASN A 243 -25.89 14.43 -25.76
C ASN A 243 -24.98 13.98 -24.62
N ARG A 244 -23.88 13.28 -24.92
CA ARG A 244 -22.97 12.67 -23.93
C ARG A 244 -21.52 12.62 -24.41
N CYS A 245 -21.19 13.42 -25.41
CA CYS A 245 -19.86 13.45 -26.01
C CYS A 245 -18.85 14.02 -25.05
N CYS A 246 -19.24 14.86 -24.11
CA CYS A 246 -18.34 15.95 -23.81
C CYS A 246 -18.01 15.97 -22.33
N SER A 247 -16.72 16.22 -22.05
CA SER A 247 -16.18 16.37 -20.70
C SER A 247 -16.48 15.16 -19.82
N HIS A 248 -15.99 13.99 -20.21
CA HIS A 248 -16.11 12.74 -19.44
C HIS A 248 -15.36 12.85 -18.12
N TRP A 249 -16.09 12.73 -17.01
CA TRP A 249 -15.62 12.88 -15.64
C TRP A 249 -15.94 11.65 -14.80
N ALA A 250 -15.12 11.44 -13.76
CA ALA A 250 -15.37 10.53 -12.64
C ALA A 250 -15.89 9.14 -13.03
N PRO A 251 -15.14 8.40 -13.88
CA PRO A 251 -15.52 7.03 -14.22
C PRO A 251 -15.32 6.08 -13.04
N GLU A 252 -16.40 5.46 -12.57
CA GLU A 252 -16.36 4.34 -11.62
C GLU A 252 -16.79 3.05 -12.28
N PHE A 253 -16.20 1.92 -11.92
CA PHE A 253 -16.63 0.61 -12.42
C PHE A 253 -16.78 -0.40 -11.29
N HIS A 254 -17.91 -1.09 -11.32
CA HIS A 254 -18.43 -1.90 -10.21
C HIS A 254 -18.88 -3.26 -10.72
N ARG A 255 -18.71 -4.31 -9.92
CA ARG A 255 -19.19 -5.65 -10.26
C ARG A 255 -20.46 -6.00 -9.48
N ILE A 256 -21.62 -5.83 -10.13
CA ILE A 256 -22.93 -6.06 -9.53
C ILE A 256 -23.56 -7.30 -10.16
N GLY A 257 -23.97 -8.27 -9.33
CA GLY A 257 -24.55 -9.52 -9.83
C GLY A 257 -23.62 -10.30 -10.76
N GLY A 258 -22.30 -10.17 -10.59
CA GLY A 258 -21.29 -10.83 -11.41
C GLY A 258 -20.94 -10.14 -12.73
N VAL A 259 -21.65 -9.05 -13.07
CA VAL A 259 -21.47 -8.26 -14.30
C VAL A 259 -20.79 -6.92 -13.97
N TRP A 260 -19.89 -6.47 -14.84
CA TRP A 260 -19.27 -5.15 -14.70
C TRP A 260 -20.16 -4.04 -15.26
N TYR A 261 -20.36 -3.00 -14.47
CA TYR A 261 -21.00 -1.76 -14.86
C TYR A 261 -20.00 -0.63 -14.72
N LEU A 262 -20.01 0.31 -15.68
CA LEU A 262 -19.19 1.51 -15.62
C LEU A 262 -20.11 2.73 -15.60
N MET A 263 -20.00 3.55 -14.57
CA MET A 263 -20.69 4.83 -14.46
C MET A 263 -19.71 5.96 -14.77
N TYR A 264 -20.15 6.96 -15.50
CA TYR A 264 -19.36 8.18 -15.77
C TYR A 264 -20.28 9.37 -15.89
N THR A 265 -19.74 10.56 -15.68
CA THR A 265 -20.44 11.82 -15.88
C THR A 265 -20.05 12.41 -17.23
N SER A 266 -21.01 12.86 -18.02
CA SER A 266 -20.73 13.65 -19.23
C SER A 266 -21.89 14.54 -19.62
N GLY A 267 -21.67 15.38 -20.62
CA GLY A 267 -22.62 16.37 -21.06
C GLY A 267 -22.59 16.58 -22.56
N ASN A 268 -23.24 17.65 -22.98
CA ASN A 268 -23.44 18.02 -24.39
C ASN A 268 -22.50 19.14 -24.87
N SER A 269 -21.56 19.59 -24.04
CA SER A 269 -20.60 20.64 -24.39
C SER A 269 -19.24 20.40 -23.73
N GLN A 270 -18.18 20.74 -24.46
CA GLN A 270 -16.79 20.63 -24.00
C GLN A 270 -16.39 21.80 -23.07
N THR A 271 -17.15 22.89 -23.08
CA THR A 271 -16.84 24.14 -22.36
C THR A 271 -17.95 24.65 -21.46
N ASN A 272 -19.17 24.13 -21.62
CA ASN A 272 -20.29 24.41 -20.72
C ASN A 272 -20.64 23.12 -19.96
N PHE A 273 -20.55 23.18 -18.63
CA PHE A 273 -20.77 22.04 -17.75
C PHE A 273 -22.17 22.03 -17.10
N ASP A 274 -23.10 22.86 -17.55
CA ASP A 274 -24.49 22.89 -17.08
C ASP A 274 -25.30 21.67 -17.58
N GLY A 275 -24.74 20.92 -18.54
CA GLY A 275 -25.37 19.74 -19.15
C GLY A 275 -24.97 18.40 -18.53
N GLN A 276 -24.19 18.38 -17.46
CA GLN A 276 -23.60 17.15 -16.92
C GLN A 276 -24.63 16.21 -16.29
N ARG A 277 -24.52 14.91 -16.65
CA ARG A 277 -25.40 13.83 -16.21
C ARG A 277 -24.62 12.53 -16.07
N LEU A 278 -25.10 11.66 -15.20
CA LEU A 278 -24.61 10.28 -15.08
C LEU A 278 -25.08 9.40 -16.22
N HIS A 279 -24.19 8.56 -16.69
CA HIS A 279 -24.41 7.54 -17.70
C HIS A 279 -23.87 6.22 -17.22
N VAL A 280 -24.56 5.13 -17.58
CA VAL A 280 -24.19 3.77 -17.19
C VAL A 280 -23.96 2.92 -18.42
N LEU A 281 -22.84 2.22 -18.41
CA LEU A 281 -22.45 1.18 -19.37
C LEU A 281 -22.49 -0.18 -18.69
N ARG A 282 -22.71 -1.24 -19.48
CA ARG A 282 -22.59 -2.63 -19.04
C ARG A 282 -21.50 -3.31 -19.85
N SER A 283 -20.60 -4.03 -19.19
CA SER A 283 -19.63 -4.88 -19.87
C SER A 283 -20.33 -6.10 -20.45
N THR A 284 -20.05 -6.39 -21.71
CA THR A 284 -20.39 -7.66 -22.38
C THR A 284 -19.27 -8.69 -22.24
N GLY A 285 -18.13 -8.30 -21.69
CA GLY A 285 -17.00 -9.17 -21.38
C GLY A 285 -16.98 -9.62 -19.91
N SER A 286 -15.91 -10.31 -19.53
CA SER A 286 -15.71 -10.81 -18.16
C SER A 286 -14.88 -9.87 -17.26
N THR A 287 -14.26 -8.84 -17.83
CA THR A 287 -13.30 -7.97 -17.13
C THR A 287 -13.79 -6.52 -17.09
N PRO A 288 -13.23 -5.68 -16.18
CA PRO A 288 -13.47 -4.24 -16.17
C PRO A 288 -13.10 -3.51 -17.48
N MET A 289 -12.32 -4.11 -18.36
CA MET A 289 -11.92 -3.49 -19.63
C MET A 289 -13.04 -3.49 -20.68
N GLY A 290 -14.19 -4.08 -20.39
CA GLY A 290 -15.27 -4.23 -21.36
C GLY A 290 -15.09 -5.47 -22.26
N PRO A 291 -15.58 -5.46 -23.51
CA PRO A 291 -16.18 -4.30 -24.19
C PRO A 291 -17.53 -3.88 -23.58
N TYR A 292 -17.85 -2.60 -23.67
CA TYR A 292 -19.03 -2.00 -23.04
C TYR A 292 -20.17 -1.73 -24.03
N GLU A 293 -21.40 -1.73 -23.53
CA GLU A 293 -22.59 -1.22 -24.20
C GLU A 293 -23.28 -0.16 -23.33
N PHE A 294 -23.96 0.80 -23.96
CA PHE A 294 -24.68 1.86 -23.25
C PHE A 294 -26.02 1.36 -22.71
N MET A 295 -26.26 1.55 -21.41
CA MET A 295 -27.50 1.11 -20.75
C MET A 295 -28.50 2.25 -20.55
N GLY A 296 -28.03 3.43 -20.12
CA GLY A 296 -28.93 4.54 -19.87
C GLY A 296 -28.32 5.69 -19.08
N THR A 297 -29.17 6.70 -18.86
CA THR A 297 -28.90 7.88 -18.04
C THR A 297 -29.90 7.82 -16.87
N PRO A 298 -29.49 7.37 -15.66
CA PRO A 298 -30.44 7.06 -14.58
C PRO A 298 -31.27 8.26 -14.11
N LEU A 299 -30.71 9.46 -14.23
CA LEU A 299 -31.32 10.74 -13.84
C LEU A 299 -31.32 11.70 -15.05
N PRO A 300 -32.18 11.50 -16.06
CA PRO A 300 -32.06 12.17 -17.35
C PRO A 300 -32.65 13.58 -17.39
N ASN A 301 -33.28 14.06 -16.31
CA ASN A 301 -34.05 15.30 -16.33
C ASN A 301 -33.47 16.43 -15.47
N GLN A 302 -32.34 16.17 -14.79
CA GLN A 302 -31.68 17.11 -13.89
C GLN A 302 -30.16 17.01 -14.03
N TRP A 303 -29.45 18.04 -13.57
CA TRP A 303 -27.98 18.01 -13.50
C TRP A 303 -27.56 17.06 -12.37
N ASN A 304 -26.63 16.15 -12.64
CA ASN A 304 -26.12 15.20 -11.65
C ASN A 304 -24.74 14.70 -12.05
N ILE A 305 -23.87 14.52 -11.06
CA ILE A 305 -22.49 14.06 -11.25
C ILE A 305 -22.10 13.05 -10.16
N ASP A 306 -20.95 12.42 -10.37
CA ASP A 306 -20.23 11.58 -9.40
C ASP A 306 -21.09 10.49 -8.77
N GLY A 307 -21.58 9.58 -9.60
CA GLY A 307 -22.48 8.55 -9.15
C GLY A 307 -21.75 7.32 -8.65
N SER A 308 -22.20 6.78 -7.52
CA SER A 308 -21.68 5.53 -6.94
C SER A 308 -22.82 4.64 -6.45
N TYR A 309 -22.56 3.35 -6.29
CA TYR A 309 -23.56 2.39 -5.86
C TYR A 309 -23.44 2.07 -4.37
N LEU A 310 -24.60 1.83 -3.74
CA LEU A 310 -24.70 1.21 -2.43
C LEU A 310 -25.52 -0.08 -2.55
N GLU A 311 -24.90 -1.21 -2.22
CA GLU A 311 -25.61 -2.47 -1.95
C GLU A 311 -25.77 -2.65 -0.43
N LEU A 312 -27.02 -2.69 0.04
CA LEU A 312 -27.32 -2.80 1.46
C LEU A 312 -28.62 -3.55 1.69
N ASN A 313 -28.58 -4.57 2.56
CA ASN A 313 -29.73 -5.42 2.90
C ASN A 313 -30.46 -6.01 1.66
N GLY A 314 -29.69 -6.40 0.64
CA GLY A 314 -30.20 -6.96 -0.61
C GLY A 314 -30.86 -5.97 -1.57
N SER A 315 -30.77 -4.67 -1.29
CA SER A 315 -31.27 -3.59 -2.15
C SER A 315 -30.11 -2.79 -2.76
N LEU A 316 -30.32 -2.27 -3.96
CA LEU A 316 -29.38 -1.42 -4.68
C LEU A 316 -29.85 0.03 -4.62
N TYR A 317 -28.92 0.95 -4.38
CA TYR A 317 -29.16 2.39 -4.36
C TYR A 317 -28.14 3.13 -5.20
N LEU A 318 -28.56 4.24 -5.82
CA LEU A 318 -27.69 5.22 -6.45
C LEU A 318 -27.41 6.35 -5.46
N LEU A 319 -26.14 6.68 -5.29
CA LEU A 319 -25.65 7.91 -4.67
C LEU A 319 -25.17 8.86 -5.78
N TRP A 320 -25.38 10.17 -5.63
CA TRP A 320 -24.85 11.18 -6.55
C TRP A 320 -24.77 12.57 -5.91
N SER A 321 -24.15 13.51 -6.62
CA SER A 321 -24.13 14.93 -6.29
C SER A 321 -25.03 15.74 -7.21
N GLU A 322 -25.83 16.65 -6.66
CA GLU A 322 -26.76 17.51 -7.41
C GLU A 322 -27.01 18.85 -6.72
N TRP A 323 -27.25 19.90 -7.51
CA TRP A 323 -27.70 21.20 -7.01
C TRP A 323 -29.14 21.13 -6.48
N VAL A 324 -29.30 21.31 -5.17
CA VAL A 324 -30.59 21.47 -4.49
C VAL A 324 -30.68 22.91 -3.96
N GLY A 325 -31.33 23.78 -4.74
CA GLY A 325 -31.29 25.22 -4.50
C GLY A 325 -29.88 25.76 -4.69
N ALA A 326 -29.32 26.40 -3.66
CA ALA A 326 -27.96 26.97 -3.69
C ALA A 326 -26.85 25.98 -3.27
N ASN A 327 -27.20 24.75 -2.88
CA ASN A 327 -26.26 23.79 -2.30
C ASN A 327 -26.11 22.58 -3.22
N GLN A 328 -24.88 22.23 -3.59
CA GLN A 328 -24.59 20.95 -4.20
C GLN A 328 -24.53 19.90 -3.08
N SER A 329 -25.45 18.93 -3.12
CA SER A 329 -25.77 18.05 -1.99
C SER A 329 -25.67 16.57 -2.38
N ILE A 330 -25.40 15.70 -1.41
CA ILE A 330 -25.43 14.25 -1.64
C ILE A 330 -26.87 13.75 -1.61
N ARG A 331 -27.22 13.02 -2.66
CA ARG A 331 -28.54 12.48 -2.89
C ARG A 331 -28.48 10.95 -2.94
N ILE A 332 -29.59 10.30 -2.61
CA ILE A 332 -29.76 8.85 -2.68
C ILE A 332 -31.14 8.48 -3.21
N ALA A 333 -31.22 7.38 -3.97
CA ALA A 333 -32.48 6.79 -4.41
C ALA A 333 -32.33 5.28 -4.62
N ALA A 334 -33.43 4.54 -4.49
CA ALA A 334 -33.44 3.10 -4.76
C ALA A 334 -33.31 2.81 -6.26
N MET A 335 -32.75 1.68 -6.62
CA MET A 335 -32.62 1.22 -8.00
C MET A 335 -33.29 -0.13 -8.21
N SER A 336 -33.96 -0.30 -9.35
CA SER A 336 -34.50 -1.60 -9.78
C SER A 336 -33.49 -2.44 -10.56
N ASN A 337 -32.48 -1.78 -11.15
CA ASN A 337 -31.32 -2.35 -11.82
C ASN A 337 -30.21 -1.27 -11.85
N PRO A 338 -28.96 -1.62 -12.21
CA PRO A 338 -27.84 -0.68 -12.16
C PRO A 338 -27.96 0.61 -13.00
N TRP A 339 -28.97 0.79 -13.84
CA TRP A 339 -29.16 2.00 -14.65
C TRP A 339 -30.55 2.64 -14.51
N THR A 340 -31.38 2.18 -13.57
CA THR A 340 -32.77 2.65 -13.40
C THR A 340 -33.04 3.04 -11.95
N VAL A 341 -33.14 4.35 -11.68
CA VAL A 341 -33.61 4.88 -10.40
C VAL A 341 -35.11 4.67 -10.26
N THR A 342 -35.55 4.37 -9.04
CA THR A 342 -36.94 4.15 -8.66
C THR A 342 -37.28 4.90 -7.37
N GLY A 343 -38.53 5.33 -7.24
CA GLY A 343 -39.01 5.98 -6.03
C GLY A 343 -38.46 7.38 -5.81
N SER A 344 -38.42 7.79 -4.54
CA SER A 344 -38.07 9.15 -4.13
C SER A 344 -36.55 9.37 -4.09
N GLN A 345 -36.13 10.56 -4.51
CA GLN A 345 -34.76 11.05 -4.40
C GLN A 345 -34.61 11.86 -3.11
N VAL A 346 -33.71 11.46 -2.21
CA VAL A 346 -33.57 12.01 -0.86
C VAL A 346 -32.22 12.68 -0.71
N THR A 347 -32.18 13.87 -0.10
CA THR A 347 -30.91 14.51 0.30
C THR A 347 -30.46 13.91 1.64
N ILE A 348 -29.25 13.35 1.68
CA ILE A 348 -28.67 12.76 2.90
C ILE A 348 -27.50 13.57 3.46
N ALA A 349 -26.93 14.49 2.67
CA ALA A 349 -25.98 15.48 3.17
C ALA A 349 -26.09 16.80 2.41
N THR A 350 -26.15 17.89 3.18
CA THR A 350 -26.12 19.27 2.68
C THR A 350 -24.88 19.95 3.25
N PRO A 351 -24.11 20.73 2.46
CA PRO A 351 -22.96 21.48 2.96
C PRO A 351 -23.43 22.58 3.94
N THR A 352 -23.16 22.38 5.23
CA THR A 352 -23.59 23.30 6.31
C THR A 352 -22.48 23.63 7.29
N LEU A 353 -21.46 22.78 7.40
CA LEU A 353 -20.31 23.02 8.27
C LEU A 353 -19.35 23.99 7.58
N SER A 354 -18.66 24.81 8.36
CA SER A 354 -17.78 25.86 7.81
C SER A 354 -16.67 25.32 6.91
N TRP A 355 -16.22 24.09 7.14
CA TRP A 355 -15.22 23.43 6.32
C TRP A 355 -15.78 22.82 5.02
N GLU A 356 -17.11 22.75 4.86
CA GLU A 356 -17.80 22.28 3.65
C GLU A 356 -18.12 23.40 2.67
N THR A 357 -17.97 24.66 3.10
CA THR A 357 -18.45 25.85 2.37
C THR A 357 -17.32 26.79 1.96
N VAL A 358 -16.08 26.30 1.87
CA VAL A 358 -14.93 27.12 1.43
C VAL A 358 -14.96 27.24 -0.09
N GLY A 359 -15.05 28.47 -0.60
CA GLY A 359 -15.16 28.76 -2.04
C GLY A 359 -16.56 28.50 -2.62
N ALA A 360 -17.20 27.38 -2.28
CA ALA A 360 -18.57 27.05 -2.68
C ALA A 360 -19.21 26.04 -1.70
N ASN A 361 -20.54 25.98 -1.70
CA ASN A 361 -21.32 25.04 -0.89
C ASN A 361 -21.43 23.71 -1.63
N VAL A 362 -20.44 22.83 -1.40
CA VAL A 362 -20.31 21.56 -2.15
C VAL A 362 -20.24 20.38 -1.20
N ASN A 363 -21.10 19.39 -1.42
CA ASN A 363 -20.86 18.00 -1.10
C ASN A 363 -20.98 17.20 -2.42
N GLU A 364 -19.93 16.50 -2.83
CA GLU A 364 -19.89 15.71 -4.06
C GLU A 364 -19.08 14.42 -3.92
N ALA A 365 -18.94 13.63 -5.00
CA ALA A 365 -18.22 12.37 -5.01
C ALA A 365 -18.52 11.42 -3.82
N PRO A 366 -19.80 11.05 -3.58
CA PRO A 366 -20.15 10.10 -2.54
C PRO A 366 -19.69 8.68 -2.90
N VAL A 367 -18.84 8.10 -2.05
CA VAL A 367 -18.32 6.73 -2.21
C VAL A 367 -18.60 5.91 -0.96
N VAL A 368 -19.07 4.69 -1.17
CA VAL A 368 -19.42 3.75 -0.10
C VAL A 368 -18.17 3.08 0.46
N LEU A 369 -18.11 2.95 1.80
CA LEU A 369 -17.16 2.09 2.49
C LEU A 369 -17.90 1.22 3.50
N GLN A 370 -17.81 -0.10 3.34
CA GLN A 370 -18.43 -1.08 4.25
C GLN A 370 -17.33 -1.90 4.94
N HIS A 371 -17.36 -1.94 6.27
CA HIS A 371 -16.39 -2.70 7.07
C HIS A 371 -16.98 -3.07 8.43
N GLY A 372 -16.71 -4.30 8.91
CA GLY A 372 -17.14 -4.74 10.24
C GLY A 372 -18.65 -4.65 10.50
N GLY A 373 -19.48 -4.83 9.46
CA GLY A 373 -20.94 -4.69 9.53
C GLY A 373 -21.43 -3.24 9.58
N ARG A 374 -20.54 -2.24 9.45
CA ARG A 374 -20.89 -0.82 9.36
C ARG A 374 -20.90 -0.36 7.90
N THR A 375 -21.69 0.66 7.62
CA THR A 375 -21.74 1.32 6.30
C THR A 375 -21.45 2.80 6.46
N PHE A 376 -20.53 3.30 5.65
CA PHE A 376 -20.13 4.69 5.60
C PHE A 376 -20.29 5.23 4.18
N ILE A 377 -20.55 6.53 4.05
CA ILE A 377 -20.40 7.27 2.80
C ILE A 377 -19.35 8.33 3.02
N VAL A 378 -18.25 8.25 2.29
CA VAL A 378 -17.23 9.28 2.22
C VAL A 378 -17.58 10.21 1.07
N TYR A 379 -17.45 11.51 1.25
CA TYR A 379 -17.79 12.49 0.22
C TYR A 379 -16.77 13.62 0.23
N SER A 380 -16.65 14.35 -0.86
CA SER A 380 -15.79 15.53 -0.95
C SER A 380 -16.58 16.81 -0.66
N ALA A 381 -15.94 17.80 -0.04
CA ALA A 381 -16.58 19.06 0.30
C ALA A 381 -15.71 20.28 0.02
N SER A 382 -16.35 21.46 0.02
CA SER A 382 -15.79 22.74 -0.45
C SER A 382 -15.48 22.75 -1.95
N SER A 383 -15.16 23.92 -2.51
CA SER A 383 -14.85 24.04 -3.93
C SER A 383 -13.50 23.41 -4.26
N CYS A 384 -13.44 22.57 -5.30
CA CYS A 384 -12.19 22.05 -5.83
C CYS A 384 -11.26 23.13 -6.37
N THR A 385 -11.73 24.38 -6.53
CA THR A 385 -10.89 25.52 -6.94
C THR A 385 -9.98 26.02 -5.81
N THR A 386 -10.12 25.48 -4.61
CA THR A 386 -9.37 25.87 -3.41
C THR A 386 -8.49 24.71 -2.92
N ASP A 387 -7.52 25.01 -2.07
CA ASP A 387 -6.72 23.99 -1.39
C ASP A 387 -7.50 23.25 -0.27
N ASP A 388 -8.70 23.74 0.04
CA ASP A 388 -9.60 23.24 1.06
C ASP A 388 -10.58 22.18 0.54
N TYR A 389 -10.40 21.66 -0.67
CA TYR A 389 -11.10 20.43 -1.05
C TYR A 389 -10.69 19.28 -0.11
N LYS A 390 -11.66 18.61 0.52
CA LYS A 390 -11.40 17.65 1.60
C LYS A 390 -12.52 16.62 1.74
N LEU A 391 -12.26 15.53 2.47
CA LEU A 391 -13.23 14.44 2.65
C LEU A 391 -14.05 14.59 3.94
N GLY A 392 -15.35 14.44 3.82
CA GLY A 392 -16.32 14.24 4.90
C GLY A 392 -16.75 12.78 5.03
N LEU A 393 -17.53 12.48 6.08
CA LEU A 393 -18.00 11.12 6.38
C LEU A 393 -19.45 11.17 6.87
N LEU A 394 -20.29 10.30 6.31
CA LEU A 394 -21.60 9.93 6.85
C LEU A 394 -21.51 8.50 7.39
N SER A 395 -22.06 8.26 8.58
CA SER A 395 -22.19 6.93 9.17
C SER A 395 -23.64 6.50 9.18
N TYR A 396 -23.95 5.32 8.64
CA TYR A 396 -25.30 4.78 8.67
C TYR A 396 -25.65 4.25 10.07
N ASP A 397 -26.81 4.65 10.60
CA ASP A 397 -27.26 4.30 11.95
C ASP A 397 -28.10 3.00 12.02
N GLY A 398 -28.42 2.40 10.86
CA GLY A 398 -29.26 1.20 10.76
C GLY A 398 -30.75 1.48 10.52
N GLY A 399 -31.17 2.74 10.43
CA GLY A 399 -32.55 3.14 10.15
C GLY A 399 -32.93 3.04 8.66
N SER A 400 -33.81 3.92 8.17
CA SER A 400 -34.19 3.86 6.75
C SER A 400 -33.08 4.46 5.88
N VAL A 401 -32.55 3.68 4.92
CA VAL A 401 -31.51 4.12 3.97
C VAL A 401 -31.92 5.40 3.22
N LEU A 402 -33.21 5.52 2.89
CA LEU A 402 -33.81 6.70 2.23
C LEU A 402 -34.32 7.74 3.25
N SER A 403 -33.69 7.86 4.42
CA SER A 403 -33.94 8.91 5.40
C SER A 403 -32.65 9.65 5.72
N ALA A 404 -32.66 10.98 5.63
CA ALA A 404 -31.53 11.81 6.04
C ALA A 404 -31.15 11.59 7.51
N SER A 405 -32.13 11.29 8.37
CA SER A 405 -31.91 11.06 9.80
C SER A 405 -31.10 9.81 10.11
N SER A 406 -30.93 8.92 9.13
CA SER A 406 -30.18 7.68 9.27
C SER A 406 -28.70 7.79 8.91
N TRP A 407 -28.25 9.00 8.59
CA TRP A 407 -26.89 9.29 8.17
C TRP A 407 -26.28 10.33 9.09
N ASP A 408 -25.49 9.86 10.06
CA ASP A 408 -24.78 10.72 11.00
C ASP A 408 -23.56 11.36 10.32
N LYS A 409 -23.61 12.68 10.14
CA LYS A 409 -22.51 13.45 9.54
C LYS A 409 -21.40 13.73 10.57
N SER A 410 -20.16 13.39 10.22
CA SER A 410 -18.98 13.76 11.01
C SER A 410 -18.83 15.28 11.10
N ALA A 411 -18.59 15.79 12.31
CA ALA A 411 -18.37 17.21 12.54
C ALA A 411 -17.05 17.72 11.94
N ASN A 412 -16.08 16.82 11.73
CA ASN A 412 -14.75 17.15 11.22
C ASN A 412 -14.46 16.38 9.92
N PRO A 413 -13.63 16.94 9.02
CA PRO A 413 -13.16 16.21 7.85
C PRO A 413 -12.33 15.00 8.26
N VAL A 414 -12.38 13.94 7.45
CA VAL A 414 -11.68 12.66 7.67
C VAL A 414 -10.41 12.52 6.83
N LEU A 415 -10.23 13.39 5.83
CA LEU A 415 -8.96 13.61 5.13
C LEU A 415 -8.91 15.07 4.72
N SER A 416 -7.77 15.73 4.89
CA SER A 416 -7.54 17.13 4.53
C SER A 416 -6.11 17.31 4.02
N GLN A 417 -5.83 18.48 3.42
CA GLN A 417 -4.50 18.80 2.93
C GLN A 417 -3.39 18.58 3.99
N GLY A 418 -2.21 18.20 3.54
CA GLY A 418 -1.08 17.89 4.40
C GLY A 418 0.10 17.33 3.61
N ASN A 419 1.31 17.42 4.17
CA ASN A 419 2.52 16.87 3.57
C ASN A 419 2.78 17.30 2.11
N GLY A 420 2.45 18.56 1.79
CA GLY A 420 2.60 19.10 0.43
C GLY A 420 1.54 18.64 -0.57
N VAL A 421 0.45 18.03 -0.09
CA VAL A 421 -0.73 17.65 -0.89
C VAL A 421 -1.87 18.60 -0.57
N PHE A 422 -2.38 19.28 -1.59
CA PHE A 422 -3.43 20.30 -1.47
C PHE A 422 -4.73 19.80 -2.08
N GLY A 423 -5.87 20.13 -1.47
CA GLY A 423 -7.19 19.73 -1.94
C GLY A 423 -7.41 18.22 -2.15
N PRO A 424 -7.07 17.33 -1.20
CA PRO A 424 -7.29 15.90 -1.39
C PRO A 424 -8.78 15.55 -1.41
N GLY A 425 -9.24 14.86 -2.46
CA GLY A 425 -10.64 14.46 -2.55
C GLY A 425 -10.96 13.54 -3.72
N HIS A 426 -12.26 13.41 -3.99
CA HIS A 426 -12.89 12.48 -4.93
C HIS A 426 -12.21 11.11 -4.89
N ASN A 427 -12.42 10.41 -3.77
CA ASN A 427 -11.69 9.19 -3.46
C ASN A 427 -12.39 7.93 -3.98
N GLY A 428 -11.68 6.81 -3.95
CA GLY A 428 -12.19 5.45 -4.07
C GLY A 428 -11.52 4.55 -3.03
N PHE A 429 -11.95 3.30 -2.94
CA PHE A 429 -11.36 2.29 -2.05
C PHE A 429 -11.09 0.99 -2.80
N PHE A 430 -10.02 0.31 -2.44
CA PHE A 430 -9.74 -1.04 -2.92
C PHE A 430 -9.02 -1.87 -1.85
N ALA A 431 -9.20 -3.18 -1.91
CA ALA A 431 -8.47 -4.11 -1.06
C ALA A 431 -7.12 -4.49 -1.68
N SER A 432 -6.16 -4.88 -0.84
CA SER A 432 -4.96 -5.56 -1.34
C SER A 432 -5.31 -6.92 -1.97
N PRO A 433 -4.42 -7.49 -2.81
CA PRO A 433 -4.65 -8.78 -3.47
C PRO A 433 -5.07 -9.92 -2.54
N ASP A 434 -4.48 -9.99 -1.34
CA ASP A 434 -4.81 -10.99 -0.32
C ASP A 434 -5.99 -10.60 0.59
N GLY A 435 -6.59 -9.42 0.38
CA GLY A 435 -7.68 -8.87 1.16
C GLY A 435 -7.32 -8.39 2.57
N SER A 436 -6.06 -8.46 2.99
CA SER A 436 -5.63 -8.15 4.36
C SER A 436 -5.49 -6.66 4.65
N GLN A 437 -5.38 -5.82 3.62
CA GLN A 437 -5.25 -4.36 3.73
C GLN A 437 -6.35 -3.64 2.97
N GLN A 438 -6.69 -2.45 3.45
CA GLN A 438 -7.56 -1.51 2.75
C GLN A 438 -6.76 -0.29 2.32
N TRP A 439 -7.00 0.15 1.10
CA TRP A 439 -6.32 1.27 0.46
C TRP A 439 -7.33 2.31 0.02
N ILE A 440 -6.97 3.58 0.22
CA ILE A 440 -7.68 4.71 -0.34
C ILE A 440 -6.93 5.17 -1.59
N VAL A 441 -7.67 5.40 -2.68
CA VAL A 441 -7.21 6.16 -3.84
C VAL A 441 -7.90 7.52 -3.81
N TYR A 442 -7.20 8.60 -4.10
CA TYR A 442 -7.75 9.95 -4.10
C TYR A 442 -6.91 10.84 -5.01
N HIS A 443 -7.45 11.97 -5.46
CA HIS A 443 -6.60 12.97 -6.13
C HIS A 443 -6.10 14.02 -5.13
N GLY A 444 -4.99 14.68 -5.43
CA GLY A 444 -4.56 15.89 -4.72
C GLY A 444 -3.52 16.68 -5.52
N ASN A 445 -3.54 17.99 -5.39
CA ASN A 445 -2.63 18.88 -6.10
C ASN A 445 -1.23 18.88 -5.46
N PRO A 446 -0.14 18.86 -6.25
CA PRO A 446 1.23 18.95 -5.76
C PRO A 446 1.65 20.36 -5.33
N GLN A 447 0.86 21.39 -5.68
CA GLN A 447 1.11 22.78 -5.28
C GLN A 447 -0.20 23.49 -4.89
N SER A 448 -0.07 24.43 -3.96
CA SER A 448 -1.14 25.33 -3.53
C SER A 448 -1.67 26.18 -4.70
N GLY A 449 -2.99 26.38 -4.74
CA GLY A 449 -3.65 27.27 -5.71
C GLY A 449 -3.85 26.67 -7.11
N GLN A 450 -3.60 25.37 -7.31
CA GLN A 450 -3.79 24.72 -8.60
C GLN A 450 -5.25 24.35 -8.92
N GLY A 451 -6.10 24.23 -7.90
CA GLY A 451 -7.55 24.08 -8.05
C GLY A 451 -8.00 22.84 -8.86
N CYS A 452 -9.18 22.95 -9.50
CA CYS A 452 -9.73 21.90 -10.35
C CYS A 452 -9.00 21.90 -11.70
N GLY A 453 -8.53 20.74 -12.15
CA GLY A 453 -7.95 20.61 -13.48
C GLY A 453 -7.03 19.42 -13.62
N SER A 454 -6.12 19.52 -14.60
CA SER A 454 -5.17 18.47 -15.00
C SER A 454 -3.92 18.35 -14.13
N ASN A 455 -3.74 19.24 -13.13
CA ASN A 455 -2.65 19.17 -12.16
C ASN A 455 -2.95 18.21 -11.00
N ARG A 456 -4.22 17.78 -10.85
CA ARG A 456 -4.64 16.87 -9.79
C ARG A 456 -3.99 15.50 -10.01
N GLU A 457 -3.17 15.08 -9.07
CA GLU A 457 -2.44 13.82 -9.15
C GLU A 457 -3.23 12.69 -8.46
N THR A 458 -3.34 11.51 -9.08
CA THR A 458 -3.84 10.30 -8.41
C THR A 458 -2.81 9.85 -7.37
N ARG A 459 -3.29 9.63 -6.14
CA ARG A 459 -2.52 9.20 -4.98
C ARG A 459 -3.19 8.01 -4.32
N VAL A 460 -2.38 7.19 -3.65
CA VAL A 460 -2.82 6.01 -2.91
C VAL A 460 -2.10 5.94 -1.57
N GLN A 461 -2.79 5.41 -0.56
CA GLN A 461 -2.16 5.01 0.71
C GLN A 461 -2.99 3.94 1.41
N PRO A 462 -2.37 3.06 2.22
CA PRO A 462 -3.12 2.17 3.09
C PRO A 462 -3.81 3.00 4.18
N PHE A 463 -4.94 2.52 4.66
CA PHE A 463 -5.62 3.10 5.81
C PHE A 463 -6.06 2.01 6.79
N THR A 464 -6.47 2.44 7.99
CA THR A 464 -6.88 1.52 9.07
C THR A 464 -8.26 1.90 9.60
N PHE A 465 -8.79 1.12 10.53
CA PHE A 465 -10.01 1.45 11.25
C PHE A 465 -9.68 1.74 12.71
N ASN A 466 -10.32 2.76 13.27
CA ASN A 466 -10.25 3.08 14.68
C ASN A 466 -10.91 1.98 15.52
N ALA A 467 -10.68 1.98 16.83
CA ALA A 467 -11.27 1.00 17.74
C ALA A 467 -12.81 1.04 17.77
N ASP A 468 -13.42 2.19 17.43
CA ASP A 468 -14.87 2.32 17.30
C ASP A 468 -15.40 1.81 15.94
N GLY A 469 -14.53 1.40 15.02
CA GLY A 469 -14.85 0.91 13.68
C GLY A 469 -14.98 1.99 12.61
N THR A 470 -14.75 3.27 12.93
CA THR A 470 -14.68 4.35 11.92
C THR A 470 -13.37 4.28 11.12
N PRO A 471 -13.35 4.68 9.83
CA PRO A 471 -12.13 4.68 9.05
C PRO A 471 -11.15 5.77 9.52
N ASN A 472 -9.87 5.45 9.45
CA ASN A 472 -8.75 6.35 9.73
C ASN A 472 -7.82 6.42 8.52
N PHE A 473 -8.02 7.45 7.71
CA PHE A 473 -7.23 7.71 6.50
C PHE A 473 -5.88 8.36 6.77
N GLY A 474 -5.65 8.85 8.01
CA GLY A 474 -4.44 9.57 8.38
C GLY A 474 -4.30 10.91 7.63
N THR A 475 -3.06 11.24 7.26
CA THR A 475 -2.71 12.44 6.49
C THR A 475 -2.24 12.01 5.10
N PRO A 476 -2.47 12.80 4.03
CA PRO A 476 -1.94 12.48 2.70
C PRO A 476 -0.44 12.14 2.72
N VAL A 477 -0.04 11.07 2.05
CA VAL A 477 1.39 10.73 1.90
C VAL A 477 2.06 11.67 0.89
N ALA A 478 3.20 12.24 1.27
CA ALA A 478 4.00 13.13 0.42
C ALA A 478 4.46 12.44 -0.88
N SER A 479 4.61 13.22 -1.95
CA SER A 479 5.20 12.72 -3.19
C SER A 479 6.63 12.22 -2.98
N GLY A 480 7.01 11.14 -3.67
CA GLY A 480 8.34 10.54 -3.57
C GLY A 480 8.57 9.61 -2.37
N ILE A 481 7.66 9.59 -1.38
CA ILE A 481 7.69 8.56 -0.33
C ILE A 481 7.28 7.22 -0.96
N VAL A 482 8.15 6.22 -0.81
CA VAL A 482 7.91 4.86 -1.27
C VAL A 482 7.20 4.10 -0.15
N LEU A 483 5.96 3.69 -0.42
CA LEU A 483 5.19 2.81 0.45
C LEU A 483 5.49 1.35 0.10
N ASN A 484 5.31 0.45 1.07
CA ASN A 484 5.26 -0.97 0.76
C ASN A 484 4.15 -1.23 -0.27
N PRO A 485 4.34 -2.16 -1.22
CA PRO A 485 3.26 -2.58 -2.09
C PRO A 485 2.09 -3.16 -1.27
N PRO A 486 0.86 -3.15 -1.81
CA PRO A 486 -0.26 -3.84 -1.19
C PRO A 486 0.06 -5.31 -0.90
N SER A 487 -0.42 -5.82 0.23
CA SER A 487 -0.14 -7.20 0.64
C SER A 487 -0.68 -8.24 -0.35
N GLY A 488 0.12 -9.26 -0.66
CA GLY A 488 -0.21 -10.28 -1.64
C GLY A 488 0.08 -9.89 -3.10
N GLU A 489 0.73 -8.75 -3.33
CA GLU A 489 1.31 -8.39 -4.64
C GLU A 489 2.60 -9.16 -4.96
#